data_AF-A0A7J6TGB1-F1
#
_entry.id   AF-A0A7J6TGB1-F1
#
_cell.length_a   1.000
_cell.length_b   1.000
_cell.length_c   1.000
_cell.angle_alpha   90.00
_cell.angle_beta   90.00
_cell.angle_gamma   90.00
#
_symmetry.space_group_name_H-M   'P 1'
#
loop_
_entity.id
_entity.type
_entity.pdbx_description
1 polymer ?
#
loop_
_entity_poly.entity_id
_entity_poly.type
_entity_poly.pdbx_seq_one_letter_code
_entity_poly.pdbx_strand_id
1 'polypeptide(L)'
;MCGVLTQKGDVDVYDCTKGYTKILTCQQQESFIRNFYFSPKETFLVTYDRYSTETQKENVHLWHLETGEVICSLILKQSNQRMWPCFKWTKDERVCVRMVTNELHFLSGRRPQLTKEATLWVQIAVT
;
A
#
# COMPACT_ATOMS: atom_id res chain seq x y z
N MET A 1 6.42 -12.47 7.36
CA MET A 1 7.10 -12.11 6.10
C MET A 1 8.09 -10.99 6.38
N CYS A 2 9.16 -10.90 5.59
CA CYS A 2 10.12 -9.81 5.66
C CYS A 2 10.22 -9.13 4.29
N GLY A 3 10.18 -7.80 4.27
CA GLY A 3 10.40 -7.00 3.05
C GLY A 3 11.79 -6.38 3.08
N VAL A 4 12.49 -6.40 1.95
CA VAL A 4 13.83 -5.84 1.80
C VAL A 4 13.84 -4.91 0.59
N LEU A 5 14.24 -3.65 0.80
CA LEU A 5 14.52 -2.71 -0.28
C LEU A 5 15.82 -3.10 -0.97
N THR A 6 15.75 -3.30 -2.27
CA THR A 6 16.90 -3.70 -3.09
C THR A 6 17.63 -2.47 -3.63
N GLN A 7 18.88 -2.65 -4.06
CA GLN A 7 19.66 -1.59 -4.71
C GLN A 7 19.05 -1.13 -6.05
N LYS A 8 18.18 -1.96 -6.66
CA LYS A 8 17.45 -1.63 -7.89
C LYS A 8 16.22 -0.75 -7.61
N GLY A 9 15.89 -0.53 -6.34
CA GLY A 9 14.69 0.22 -5.92
C GLY A 9 13.41 -0.60 -5.87
N ASP A 10 13.52 -1.92 -5.98
CA ASP A 10 12.41 -2.87 -5.79
C ASP A 10 12.27 -3.30 -4.32
N VAL A 11 11.16 -3.94 -3.96
CA VAL A 11 10.97 -4.62 -2.67
C VAL A 11 10.93 -6.12 -2.89
N ASP A 12 11.88 -6.84 -2.32
CA ASP A 12 11.84 -8.31 -2.25
C ASP A 12 11.12 -8.74 -0.97
N VAL A 13 10.19 -9.69 -1.10
CA VAL A 13 9.44 -10.25 0.02
C VAL A 13 9.89 -11.69 0.27
N TYR A 14 10.18 -12.01 1.53
CA TYR A 14 10.68 -13.30 1.97
C TYR A 14 9.77 -13.94 3.03
N ASP A 15 9.60 -15.26 2.94
CA ASP A 15 8.98 -16.08 3.97
C ASP A 15 10.03 -16.51 5.00
N CYS A 16 10.06 -15.82 6.14
CA CYS A 16 10.97 -16.14 7.25
C CYS A 16 10.63 -17.45 7.95
N THR A 17 9.41 -17.97 7.80
CA THR A 17 8.99 -19.23 8.43
C THR A 17 9.45 -20.44 7.62
N LYS A 18 9.68 -20.25 6.32
CA LYS A 18 10.16 -21.27 5.37
C LYS A 18 11.61 -21.04 4.99
N GLY A 19 12.46 -20.78 5.97
CA GLY A 19 13.91 -20.67 5.76
C GLY A 19 14.35 -19.47 4.92
N TYR A 20 13.65 -18.33 5.01
CA TYR A 20 13.93 -17.11 4.25
C TYR A 20 13.83 -17.29 2.72
N THR A 21 12.84 -18.07 2.28
CA THR A 21 12.59 -18.24 0.85
C THR A 21 11.99 -16.97 0.26
N LYS A 22 12.51 -16.52 -0.88
CA LYS A 22 11.96 -15.37 -1.61
C LYS A 22 10.60 -15.74 -2.21
N ILE A 23 9.57 -14.95 -1.90
CA ILE A 23 8.19 -15.15 -2.37
C ILE A 23 7.98 -14.38 -3.68
N LEU A 24 8.29 -13.08 -3.67
CA LEU A 24 8.04 -12.19 -4.80
C LEU A 24 8.94 -10.96 -4.76
N THR A 25 8.96 -10.24 -5.88
CA THR A 25 9.55 -8.91 -6.00
C THR A 25 8.46 -7.94 -6.44
N CYS A 26 8.23 -6.90 -5.66
CA CYS A 26 7.39 -5.76 -6.04
C CYS A 26 8.25 -4.72 -6.73
N GLN A 27 7.91 -4.42 -7.98
CA GLN A 27 8.66 -3.48 -8.83
C GLN A 27 7.79 -2.30 -9.24
N GLN A 28 8.41 -1.14 -9.38
CA GLN A 28 7.79 0.05 -9.97
C GLN A 28 8.58 0.47 -11.21
N GLN A 29 7.88 0.75 -12.30
CA GLN A 29 8.51 0.91 -13.61
C GLN A 29 9.35 2.19 -13.74
N GLU A 30 9.03 3.25 -13.00
CA GLU A 30 9.54 4.60 -13.27
C GLU A 30 10.19 5.29 -12.08
N SER A 31 10.25 4.62 -10.93
CA SER A 31 10.75 5.21 -9.69
C SER A 31 11.21 4.12 -8.72
N PHE A 32 12.06 4.49 -7.78
CA PHE A 32 12.50 3.60 -6.72
C PHE A 32 11.53 3.64 -5.55
N ILE A 33 11.12 2.46 -5.08
CA ILE A 33 10.30 2.34 -3.87
C ILE A 33 11.06 2.96 -2.70
N ARG A 34 10.41 3.90 -2.02
CA ARG A 34 10.95 4.65 -0.88
C ARG A 34 10.47 4.10 0.45
N ASN A 35 9.30 3.49 0.48
CA ASN A 35 8.73 2.90 1.68
C ASN A 35 7.74 1.79 1.34
N PHE A 36 7.51 0.89 2.29
CA PHE A 36 6.50 -0.15 2.18
C PHE A 36 5.87 -0.48 3.53
N TYR A 37 4.68 -1.08 3.51
CA TYR A 37 3.93 -1.43 4.71
C TYR A 37 3.12 -2.70 4.51
N PHE A 38 3.32 -3.69 5.38
CA PHE A 38 2.52 -4.91 5.42
C PHE A 38 1.19 -4.68 6.15
N SER A 39 0.15 -5.28 5.61
CA SER A 39 -1.09 -5.52 6.37
C SER A 39 -0.85 -6.50 7.54
N PRO A 40 -1.68 -6.47 8.61
CA PRO A 40 -1.43 -7.22 9.86
C PRO A 40 -1.30 -8.74 9.74
N LYS A 41 -1.92 -9.36 8.73
CA LYS A 41 -1.81 -10.80 8.44
C LYS A 41 -0.93 -11.09 7.24
N GLU A 42 -0.25 -10.07 6.70
CA GLU A 42 0.68 -10.21 5.59
C GLU A 42 0.00 -10.74 4.31
N THR A 43 -1.29 -10.44 4.15
CA THR A 43 -2.04 -10.73 2.92
C THR A 43 -1.72 -9.71 1.82
N PHE A 44 -1.49 -8.46 2.23
CA PHE A 44 -1.23 -7.32 1.37
C PHE A 44 0.05 -6.56 1.75
N LEU A 45 0.66 -5.94 0.74
CA LEU A 45 1.77 -5.00 0.87
C LEU A 45 1.43 -3.69 0.15
N VAL A 46 1.64 -2.57 0.84
CA VAL A 46 1.60 -1.23 0.22
C VAL A 46 3.02 -0.83 -0.10
N THR A 47 3.29 -0.42 -1.34
CA THR A 47 4.55 0.22 -1.74
C THR A 47 4.31 1.69 -2.04
N TYR A 48 5.32 2.52 -1.81
CA TYR A 48 5.28 3.95 -2.10
C TYR A 48 6.60 4.44 -2.68
N ASP A 49 6.51 5.27 -3.72
CA ASP A 49 7.60 6.08 -4.25
C ASP A 49 7.27 7.57 -4.29
N ARG A 50 8.27 8.40 -4.60
CA ARG A 50 8.10 9.84 -4.63
C ARG A 50 7.31 10.27 -5.87
N TYR A 51 6.17 10.92 -5.63
CA TYR A 51 5.37 11.56 -6.67
C TYR A 51 6.21 12.55 -7.52
N SER A 52 6.09 12.42 -8.84
CA SER A 52 6.67 13.34 -9.82
C SER A 52 5.58 14.16 -10.49
N THR A 53 5.74 15.48 -10.51
CA THR A 53 4.84 16.41 -11.21
C THR A 53 4.97 16.33 -12.73
N GLU A 54 6.08 15.78 -13.22
CA GLU A 54 6.35 15.63 -14.66
C GLU A 54 5.59 14.43 -15.24
N THR A 55 5.67 13.27 -14.58
CA THR A 55 5.00 12.05 -15.05
C THR A 55 3.54 11.97 -14.59
N GLN A 56 3.24 12.52 -13.41
CA GLN A 56 1.92 12.49 -12.77
C GLN A 56 1.32 11.08 -12.65
N LYS A 57 2.17 10.06 -12.54
CA LYS A 57 1.77 8.66 -12.44
C LYS A 57 1.46 8.25 -11.00
N GLU A 58 0.78 7.11 -10.90
CA GLU A 58 0.50 6.43 -9.64
C GLU A 58 1.81 6.03 -8.97
N ASN A 59 1.95 6.38 -7.69
CA ASN A 59 3.17 6.20 -6.90
C ASN A 59 2.91 5.43 -5.61
N VAL A 60 1.71 4.86 -5.47
CA VAL A 60 1.34 3.91 -4.42
C VAL A 60 0.69 2.72 -5.10
N HIS A 61 1.16 1.52 -4.75
CA HIS A 61 0.54 0.27 -5.21
C HIS A 61 0.23 -0.64 -4.03
N LEU A 62 -0.92 -1.29 -4.12
CA LEU A 62 -1.38 -2.30 -3.18
C LEU A 62 -1.28 -3.67 -3.84
N TRP A 63 -0.36 -4.48 -3.32
CA TRP A 63 -0.04 -5.81 -3.82
C TRP A 63 -0.77 -6.87 -3.00
N HIS A 64 -1.31 -7.88 -3.66
CA HIS A 64 -1.71 -9.13 -3.04
C HIS A 64 -0.49 -10.06 -2.96
N LEU A 65 -0.05 -10.42 -1.76
CA LEU A 65 1.23 -11.13 -1.60
C LEU A 65 1.16 -12.60 -2.04
N GLU A 66 -0.02 -13.22 -2.04
CA GLU A 66 -0.17 -14.60 -2.51
C GLU A 66 -0.16 -14.70 -4.04
N THR A 67 -0.75 -13.73 -4.75
CA THR A 67 -0.84 -13.75 -6.22
C THR A 67 0.26 -12.94 -6.89
N GLY A 68 0.89 -12.02 -6.16
CA GLY A 68 1.87 -11.07 -6.69
C GLY A 68 1.25 -9.93 -7.52
N GLU A 69 -0.08 -9.84 -7.57
CA GLU A 69 -0.77 -8.86 -8.41
C GLU A 69 -0.98 -7.52 -7.69
N VAL A 70 -0.94 -6.43 -8.45
CA VAL A 70 -1.37 -5.11 -7.98
C VAL A 70 -2.89 -5.03 -8.09
N ILE A 71 -3.58 -4.94 -6.95
CA ILE A 71 -5.05 -4.84 -6.89
C ILE A 71 -5.51 -3.39 -7.04
N CYS A 72 -4.69 -2.45 -6.56
CA CYS A 72 -5.05 -1.04 -6.54
C CYS A 72 -3.80 -0.18 -6.68
N SER A 73 -3.91 0.88 -7.45
CA SER A 73 -2.89 1.91 -7.59
C SER A 73 -3.52 3.29 -7.37
N LEU A 74 -2.74 4.24 -6.85
CA LEU A 74 -3.21 5.61 -6.65
C LEU A 74 -2.08 6.63 -6.67
N ILE A 75 -2.47 7.90 -6.82
CA ILE A 75 -1.57 9.05 -6.72
C ILE A 75 -1.65 9.62 -5.31
N LEU A 76 -0.49 9.67 -4.64
CA LEU A 76 -0.28 10.35 -3.36
C LEU A 76 0.72 11.50 -3.56
N LYS A 77 0.19 12.70 -3.81
CA LYS A 77 0.99 13.91 -4.13
C LYS A 77 1.85 14.40 -2.96
N GLN A 78 1.33 14.28 -1.74
CA GLN A 78 2.02 14.66 -0.52
C GLN A 78 2.06 13.45 0.40
N SER A 79 3.26 13.04 0.80
CA SER A 79 3.45 12.08 1.87
C SER A 79 4.24 12.75 2.99
N ASN A 80 3.80 12.55 4.22
CA ASN A 80 4.52 12.94 5.42
C ASN A 80 4.40 11.80 6.45
N GLN A 81 5.13 11.89 7.55
CA GLN A 81 5.13 10.85 8.59
C GLN A 81 3.75 10.60 9.22
N ARG A 82 2.81 11.55 9.13
CA ARG A 82 1.45 11.38 9.69
C ARG A 82 0.50 10.68 8.72
N MET A 83 0.73 10.83 7.42
CA MET A 83 -0.09 10.22 6.37
C MET A 83 0.36 8.81 6.00
N TRP A 84 1.63 8.47 6.21
CA TRP A 84 2.15 7.16 5.89
C TRP A 84 1.99 6.16 7.05
N PRO A 85 1.52 4.93 6.80
CA PRO A 85 0.99 4.43 5.54
C PRO A 85 -0.43 4.90 5.27
N CYS A 86 -0.73 5.17 3.99
CA CYS A 86 -2.03 5.68 3.57
C CYS A 86 -3.13 4.61 3.61
N PHE A 87 -2.78 3.33 3.66
CA PHE A 87 -3.70 2.24 3.96
C PHE A 87 -3.36 1.60 5.31
N LYS A 88 -4.39 1.34 6.10
CA LYS A 88 -4.32 0.60 7.36
C LYS A 88 -5.44 -0.43 7.40
N TRP A 89 -5.20 -1.55 8.07
CA TRP A 89 -6.20 -2.59 8.25
C TRP A 89 -6.48 -2.81 9.73
N THR A 90 -7.68 -3.28 10.02
CA THR A 90 -7.95 -3.93 11.30
C THR A 90 -7.09 -5.18 11.46
N LYS A 91 -6.83 -5.60 12.70
CA LYS A 91 -6.00 -6.79 13.01
C LYS A 91 -6.50 -8.06 12.30
N ASP A 92 -7.81 -8.17 12.08
CA ASP A 92 -8.43 -9.31 11.42
C ASP A 92 -8.56 -9.16 9.89
N GLU A 93 -8.15 -8.00 9.34
CA GLU A 93 -8.23 -7.59 7.93
C GLU A 93 -9.64 -7.61 7.33
N ARG A 94 -10.68 -7.46 8.16
CA ARG A 94 -12.05 -7.31 7.65
C ARG A 94 -12.31 -5.92 7.10
N VAL A 95 -11.66 -4.90 7.68
CA VAL A 95 -11.80 -3.50 7.26
C VAL A 95 -10.44 -2.96 6.90
N CYS A 96 -10.38 -2.26 5.76
CA CYS A 96 -9.26 -1.44 5.35
C CYS A 96 -9.70 0.02 5.38
N VAL A 97 -8.87 0.90 5.91
CA VAL A 97 -9.08 2.34 5.89
C VAL A 97 -7.99 2.96 5.05
N ARG A 98 -8.41 3.74 4.05
CA ARG A 98 -7.53 4.61 3.29
C ARG A 98 -7.64 6.04 3.82
N MET A 99 -6.52 6.63 4.13
CA MET A 99 -6.41 8.06 4.44
C MET A 99 -6.16 8.85 3.16
N VAL A 100 -6.99 9.86 2.94
CA VAL A 100 -6.74 10.90 1.94
C VAL A 100 -6.79 12.27 2.63
N THR A 101 -6.54 13.34 1.88
CA THR A 101 -6.63 14.70 2.43
C THR A 101 -8.04 14.94 2.99
N ASN A 102 -8.11 15.18 4.31
CA ASN A 102 -9.32 15.51 5.09
C ASN A 102 -10.41 14.42 5.18
N GLU A 103 -10.18 13.24 4.63
CA GLU A 103 -11.18 12.16 4.65
C GLU A 103 -10.56 10.79 4.95
N LEU A 104 -11.37 9.94 5.56
CA LEU A 104 -11.11 8.52 5.67
C LEU A 104 -12.12 7.73 4.84
N HIS A 105 -11.59 6.80 4.06
CA HIS A 105 -12.36 5.93 3.19
C HIS A 105 -12.33 4.52 3.77
N PHE A 106 -13.48 4.01 4.18
CA PHE A 106 -13.60 2.65 4.69
C PHE A 106 -13.90 1.70 3.53
N LEU A 107 -13.11 0.65 3.43
CA LEU A 107 -13.12 -0.35 2.36
C LEU A 107 -13.21 -1.75 2.96
N SER A 108 -13.69 -2.71 2.16
CA SER A 108 -13.59 -4.12 2.50
C SER A 108 -12.11 -4.53 2.59
N GLY A 109 -11.68 -5.03 3.75
CA GLY A 109 -10.28 -5.36 3.97
C GLY A 109 -9.78 -6.53 3.12
N ARG A 110 -10.67 -7.45 2.75
CA ARG A 110 -10.36 -8.62 1.91
C ARG A 110 -10.31 -8.29 0.41
N ARG A 111 -10.96 -7.20 0.01
CA ARG A 111 -11.00 -6.71 -1.38
C ARG A 111 -11.05 -5.19 -1.36
N PRO A 112 -9.93 -4.53 -1.02
CA PRO A 112 -9.85 -3.08 -0.97
C PRO A 112 -9.92 -2.53 -2.40
N GLN A 113 -11.15 -2.35 -2.90
CA GLN A 113 -11.44 -1.79 -4.22
C GLN A 113 -11.92 -0.35 -4.06
N LEU A 114 -11.38 0.55 -4.88
CA LEU A 114 -11.76 1.96 -4.91
C LEU A 114 -12.97 2.18 -5.84
N THR A 115 -14.11 1.58 -5.53
CA THR A 115 -15.37 1.88 -6.23
C THR A 115 -16.22 2.86 -5.41
N LYS A 116 -16.95 3.74 -6.10
CA LYS A 116 -17.82 4.74 -5.45
C LYS A 116 -18.88 4.11 -4.52
N GLU A 117 -19.30 2.89 -4.83
CA GLU A 117 -20.35 2.18 -4.09
C GLU A 117 -19.85 1.50 -2.80
N ALA A 118 -18.54 1.20 -2.71
CA ALA A 118 -17.97 0.44 -1.60
C ALA A 118 -17.28 1.31 -0.53
N THR A 119 -17.34 2.64 -0.68
CA THR A 119 -16.59 3.57 0.16
C THR A 119 -17.52 4.39 1.05
N LEU A 120 -17.38 4.25 2.37
CA LEU A 120 -17.94 5.19 3.33
C LEU A 120 -16.92 6.29 3.62
N TRP A 121 -17.36 7.55 3.55
CA TRP A 121 -16.54 8.73 3.72
C TRP A 121 -16.81 9.34 5.09
N VAL A 122 -15.74 9.59 5.86
CA VAL A 122 -15.82 10.37 7.09
C VAL A 122 -14.92 11.59 6.93
N GLN A 123 -15.50 12.79 7.03
CA GLN A 123 -14.73 14.03 7.03
C GLN A 123 -14.12 14.26 8.42
N ILE A 124 -12.82 14.53 8.46
CA ILE A 124 -12.14 14.88 9.70
C ILE A 124 -12.22 16.41 9.84
N ALA A 125 -13.06 16.89 10.76
CA ALA A 125 -13.03 18.29 11.18
C ALA A 125 -11.76 18.53 12.00
N VAL A 126 -10.88 19.39 11.52
CA VAL A 126 -9.73 19.87 12.31
C VAL A 126 -10.23 21.06 13.13
N THR A 127 -10.49 20.84 14.41
CA THR A 127 -10.79 21.89 15.40
C THR A 127 -9.54 22.65 15.81
#